data_AF-A0A1V6GWF9-F1
#
_entry.id   AF-A0A1V6GWF9-F1
#
_cell.length_a   1.000
_cell.length_b   1.000
_cell.length_c   1.000
_cell.angle_alpha   90.00
_cell.angle_beta   90.00
_cell.angle_gamma   90.00
#
_symmetry.space_group_name_H-M   'P 1'
#
loop_
_entity.id
_entity.type
_entity.pdbx_description
1 polymer ?
#
loop_
_entity_poly.entity_id
_entity_poly.type
_entity_poly.pdbx_seq_one_letter_code
_entity_poly.pdbx_strand_id
1 'polypeptide(L)'
;MPRENPTVNQFWACDAGRLAYHNYETDRLQSAKANGQPVASDAAITQLATALDSVASGARVLVVLSPSMTNEAAWAAIKVGQKLKGMVRYAIGGREAGFKDDILICADKAPNRAGLALVLKTLGVEAVPLSAALAGSPQAIYIFGDDHHLEDVLVKAMDGAQLSVVFSAKDGPLANAASFAFPTMSPYEIDGTWLNEFGILQRVRPALTPTWDARPIEKWLGALTTRLLDEQIADDPAELFVTAMSSVNALDGTPLAASGLDGIGPFGIALK
;
A
#
# COMPACT_ATOMS: atom_id res chain seq x y z
N MET A 1 -19.13 -12.21 8.48
CA MET A 1 -19.20 -13.70 8.42
C MET A 1 -18.29 -14.19 7.30
N PRO A 2 -17.64 -15.37 7.42
CA PRO A 2 -16.81 -15.90 6.35
C PRO A 2 -17.63 -16.15 5.08
N ARG A 3 -17.06 -15.84 3.93
CA ARG A 3 -17.56 -16.29 2.63
C ARG A 3 -16.88 -17.62 2.30
N GLU A 4 -17.63 -18.54 1.72
CA GLU A 4 -17.06 -19.83 1.32
C GLU A 4 -16.00 -19.64 0.23
N ASN A 5 -14.85 -20.32 0.39
CA ASN A 5 -13.90 -20.56 -0.69
C ASN A 5 -13.28 -21.95 -0.53
N PRO A 6 -13.64 -22.92 -1.41
CA PRO A 6 -13.15 -24.30 -1.33
C PRO A 6 -11.62 -24.44 -1.37
N THR A 7 -10.91 -23.44 -1.93
CA THR A 7 -9.45 -23.46 -2.12
C THR A 7 -8.66 -22.72 -1.04
N VAL A 8 -9.34 -22.00 -0.13
CA VAL A 8 -8.68 -21.16 0.87
C VAL A 8 -9.15 -21.51 2.28
N ASN A 9 -10.40 -21.22 2.60
CA ASN A 9 -10.90 -21.27 3.97
C ASN A 9 -12.07 -22.25 4.16
N GLN A 10 -12.50 -22.92 3.09
CA GLN A 10 -13.73 -23.70 3.03
C GLN A 10 -14.89 -22.84 3.54
N PHE A 11 -15.37 -23.06 4.75
CA PHE A 11 -16.48 -22.32 5.36
C PHE A 11 -16.07 -21.44 6.56
N TRP A 12 -14.78 -21.41 6.91
CA TRP A 12 -14.31 -20.89 8.20
C TRP A 12 -13.55 -19.57 8.08
N ALA A 13 -13.40 -18.85 9.19
CA ALA A 13 -12.44 -17.76 9.34
C ALA A 13 -12.00 -17.71 10.80
N CYS A 14 -10.72 -17.38 11.04
CA CYS A 14 -10.22 -17.19 12.40
C CYS A 14 -10.85 -15.95 13.04
N ASP A 15 -10.93 -15.93 14.38
CA ASP A 15 -11.55 -14.82 15.11
C ASP A 15 -10.82 -13.49 14.88
N ALA A 16 -9.48 -13.52 14.80
CA ALA A 16 -8.69 -12.34 14.47
C ALA A 16 -9.11 -11.73 13.12
N GLY A 17 -9.35 -12.55 12.10
CA GLY A 17 -9.84 -12.09 10.80
C GLY A 17 -11.29 -11.62 10.85
N ARG A 18 -12.15 -12.32 11.60
CA ARG A 18 -13.57 -11.95 11.78
C ARG A 18 -13.75 -10.62 12.50
N LEU A 19 -12.86 -10.29 13.43
CA LEU A 19 -12.90 -9.10 14.27
C LEU A 19 -11.96 -7.98 13.80
N ALA A 20 -11.24 -8.19 12.69
CA ALA A 20 -10.28 -7.20 12.17
C ALA A 20 -10.90 -5.86 11.79
N TYR A 21 -12.21 -5.79 11.59
CA TYR A 21 -12.91 -4.55 11.21
C TYR A 21 -12.90 -3.52 12.35
N HIS A 22 -12.86 -3.96 13.61
CA HIS A 22 -12.76 -3.08 14.78
C HIS A 22 -11.54 -2.16 14.72
N ASN A 23 -10.48 -2.57 14.01
CA ASN A 23 -9.29 -1.75 13.82
C ASN A 23 -9.58 -0.43 13.09
N TYR A 24 -10.67 -0.32 12.34
CA TYR A 24 -10.97 0.86 11.49
C TYR A 24 -12.27 1.58 11.89
N GLU A 25 -12.84 1.25 13.05
CA GLU A 25 -14.02 1.92 13.60
C GLU A 25 -13.69 3.27 14.26
N THR A 26 -12.50 3.39 14.84
CA THR A 26 -12.02 4.61 15.52
C THR A 26 -10.70 5.08 14.94
N ASP A 27 -10.26 6.27 15.36
CA ASP A 27 -8.92 6.82 15.10
C ASP A 27 -8.56 6.84 13.61
N ARG A 28 -9.55 7.16 12.77
CA ARG A 28 -9.37 7.29 11.32
C ARG A 28 -8.78 8.65 10.99
N LEU A 29 -7.83 8.69 10.07
CA LEU A 29 -7.33 9.94 9.52
C LEU A 29 -8.41 10.54 8.60
N GLN A 30 -9.00 11.66 9.01
CA GLN A 30 -10.15 12.26 8.32
C GLN A 30 -9.80 13.34 7.31
N SER A 31 -8.60 13.91 7.41
CA SER A 31 -8.11 14.97 6.55
C SER A 31 -6.63 14.77 6.25
N ALA A 32 -6.17 15.22 5.10
CA ALA A 32 -4.74 15.35 4.86
C ALA A 32 -4.13 16.28 5.91
N LYS A 33 -2.89 16.00 6.32
CA LYS A 33 -2.12 16.83 7.24
C LYS A 33 -0.85 17.32 6.57
N ALA A 34 -0.45 18.54 6.88
CA ALA A 34 0.86 19.11 6.60
C ALA A 34 1.44 19.64 7.91
N ASN A 35 2.60 19.13 8.31
CA ASN A 35 3.28 19.43 9.58
C ASN A 35 2.33 19.32 10.79
N GLY A 36 1.57 18.21 10.85
CA GLY A 36 0.61 17.92 11.92
C GLY A 36 -0.71 18.70 11.85
N GLN A 37 -0.88 19.65 10.92
CA GLN A 37 -2.10 20.45 10.81
C GLN A 37 -3.00 19.96 9.67
N PRO A 38 -4.33 19.85 9.89
CA PRO A 38 -5.29 19.56 8.82
C PRO A 38 -5.19 20.57 7.67
N VAL A 39 -5.21 20.06 6.44
CA VAL A 39 -5.15 20.86 5.21
C VAL A 39 -6.04 20.22 4.13
N ALA A 40 -6.58 21.04 3.23
CA ALA A 40 -7.32 20.53 2.09
C ALA A 40 -6.43 19.67 1.19
N SER A 41 -6.98 18.58 0.64
CA SER A 41 -6.28 17.58 -0.16
C SER A 41 -5.45 18.16 -1.29
N ASP A 42 -6.01 19.07 -2.08
CA ASP A 42 -5.30 19.69 -3.22
C ASP A 42 -4.16 20.61 -2.76
N ALA A 43 -4.34 21.27 -1.62
CA ALA A 43 -3.30 22.09 -1.01
C ALA A 43 -2.18 21.21 -0.43
N ALA A 44 -2.51 20.06 0.18
CA ALA A 44 -1.53 19.08 0.65
C ALA A 44 -0.69 18.54 -0.50
N ILE A 45 -1.32 18.16 -1.63
CA ILE A 45 -0.62 17.70 -2.83
C ILE A 45 0.27 18.81 -3.39
N THR A 46 -0.20 20.05 -3.45
CA THR A 46 0.61 21.19 -3.94
C THR A 46 1.81 21.48 -3.05
N GLN A 47 1.64 21.40 -1.72
CA GLN A 47 2.73 21.59 -0.77
C GLN A 47 3.74 20.44 -0.85
N LEU A 48 3.27 19.20 -0.92
CA LEU A 48 4.12 18.03 -1.13
C LEU A 48 4.91 18.15 -2.44
N ALA A 49 4.27 18.60 -3.51
CA ALA A 49 4.92 18.86 -4.79
C ALA A 49 6.08 19.85 -4.68
N THR A 50 5.86 20.95 -3.97
CA THR A 50 6.89 21.95 -3.71
C THR A 50 8.04 21.39 -2.85
N ALA A 51 7.71 20.57 -1.84
CA ALA A 51 8.70 19.94 -0.98
C ALA A 51 9.56 18.92 -1.74
N LEU A 52 8.95 18.15 -2.64
CA LEU A 52 9.60 17.20 -3.53
C LEU A 52 10.64 17.86 -4.44
N ASP A 53 10.36 19.06 -4.94
CA ASP A 53 11.34 19.81 -5.74
C ASP A 53 12.57 20.26 -4.96
N SER A 54 12.45 20.36 -3.64
CA SER A 54 13.55 20.70 -2.73
C SER A 54 14.41 19.48 -2.35
N VAL A 55 14.01 18.26 -2.73
CA VAL A 55 14.80 17.05 -2.52
C VAL A 55 15.90 16.96 -3.56
N ALA A 56 17.16 16.91 -3.11
CA ALA A 56 18.31 16.84 -4.00
C ALA A 56 18.37 15.53 -4.80
N SER A 57 18.87 15.56 -6.04
CA SER A 57 19.02 14.36 -6.88
C SER A 57 19.95 13.28 -6.30
N GLY A 58 20.80 13.63 -5.32
CA GLY A 58 21.63 12.70 -4.57
C GLY A 58 21.07 12.30 -3.21
N ALA A 59 19.85 12.74 -2.87
CA ALA A 59 19.25 12.43 -1.58
C ALA A 59 18.98 10.93 -1.45
N ARG A 60 19.14 10.39 -0.25
CA ARG A 60 18.72 9.00 0.04
C ARG A 60 17.22 8.99 0.30
N VAL A 61 16.48 8.26 -0.53
CA VAL A 61 15.02 8.16 -0.45
C VAL A 61 14.66 6.76 -0.01
N LEU A 62 13.83 6.65 1.02
CA LEU A 62 13.29 5.37 1.49
C LEU A 62 11.80 5.30 1.18
N VAL A 63 11.38 4.23 0.51
CA VAL A 63 9.98 3.88 0.30
C VAL A 63 9.67 2.61 1.09
N VAL A 64 8.87 2.74 2.15
CA VAL A 64 8.41 1.65 3.01
C VAL A 64 7.03 1.20 2.55
N LEU A 65 6.97 0.08 1.84
CA LEU A 65 5.74 -0.54 1.34
C LEU A 65 5.09 -1.38 2.43
N SER A 66 3.75 -1.48 2.42
CA SER A 66 3.01 -2.38 3.31
C SER A 66 2.50 -3.62 2.57
N PRO A 67 2.70 -4.82 3.14
CA PRO A 67 2.14 -6.06 2.59
C PRO A 67 0.62 -6.18 2.80
N SER A 68 -0.05 -5.14 3.30
CA SER A 68 -1.52 -5.02 3.36
C SER A 68 -2.10 -4.17 2.23
N MET A 69 -1.26 -3.51 1.43
CA MET A 69 -1.69 -2.75 0.25
C MET A 69 -2.28 -3.69 -0.81
N THR A 70 -3.18 -3.18 -1.65
CA THR A 70 -3.57 -3.88 -2.89
C THR A 70 -2.38 -3.94 -3.86
N ASN A 71 -2.42 -4.87 -4.81
CA ASN A 71 -1.39 -4.97 -5.84
C ASN A 71 -1.32 -3.70 -6.69
N GLU A 72 -2.46 -3.07 -6.95
CA GLU A 72 -2.60 -1.82 -7.69
C GLU A 72 -1.94 -0.64 -6.95
N ALA A 73 -2.22 -0.50 -5.65
CA ALA A 73 -1.58 0.50 -4.80
C ALA A 73 -0.06 0.30 -4.74
N ALA A 74 0.40 -0.96 -4.58
CA ALA A 74 1.83 -1.28 -4.56
C ALA A 74 2.49 -0.96 -5.90
N TRP A 75 1.83 -1.29 -7.02
CA TRP A 75 2.30 -0.98 -8.37
C TRP A 75 2.48 0.52 -8.56
N ALA A 76 1.46 1.32 -8.23
CA ALA A 76 1.51 2.77 -8.30
C ALA A 76 2.63 3.34 -7.42
N ALA A 77 2.76 2.88 -6.17
CA ALA A 77 3.79 3.33 -5.24
C ALA A 77 5.21 3.05 -5.76
N ILE A 78 5.45 1.88 -6.34
CA ILE A 78 6.75 1.53 -6.91
C ILE A 78 7.04 2.36 -8.15
N LYS A 79 6.06 2.52 -9.05
CA LYS A 79 6.20 3.36 -10.25
C LYS A 79 6.48 4.82 -9.93
N VAL A 80 5.79 5.40 -8.94
CA VAL A 80 6.10 6.74 -8.43
C VAL A 80 7.51 6.77 -7.86
N GLY A 81 7.87 5.81 -7.02
CA GLY A 81 9.19 5.71 -6.43
C GLY A 81 10.31 5.71 -7.47
N GLN A 82 10.16 5.01 -8.59
CA GLN A 82 11.14 4.95 -9.68
C GLN A 82 11.35 6.30 -10.39
N LYS A 83 10.44 7.25 -10.20
CA LYS A 83 10.48 8.60 -10.79
C LYS A 83 10.92 9.67 -9.80
N LEU A 84 11.04 9.34 -8.51
CA LEU A 84 11.54 10.28 -7.51
C LEU A 84 13.00 10.64 -7.78
N LYS A 85 13.34 11.91 -7.54
CA LYS A 85 14.73 12.37 -7.49
C LYS A 85 15.41 11.69 -6.31
N GLY A 86 16.64 11.23 -6.48
CA GLY A 86 17.42 10.62 -5.40
C GLY A 86 17.77 9.15 -5.62
N MET A 87 18.48 8.60 -4.64
CA MET A 87 18.80 7.18 -4.54
C MET A 87 17.67 6.48 -3.77
N VAL A 88 16.72 5.94 -4.53
CA VAL A 88 15.51 5.30 -3.98
C VAL A 88 15.82 3.87 -3.56
N ARG A 89 15.51 3.54 -2.31
CA ARG A 89 15.50 2.18 -1.77
C ARG A 89 14.10 1.82 -1.32
N TYR A 90 13.70 0.59 -1.60
CA TYR A 90 12.44 0.04 -1.15
C TYR A 90 12.68 -0.88 0.04
N ALA A 91 11.81 -0.80 1.04
CA ALA A 91 11.75 -1.73 2.15
C ALA A 91 10.30 -2.19 2.34
N ILE A 92 10.13 -3.39 2.90
CA ILE A 92 8.82 -3.91 3.26
C ILE A 92 8.65 -3.78 4.76
N GLY A 93 7.56 -3.11 5.16
CA GLY A 93 7.12 -3.03 6.54
C GLY A 93 6.16 -4.15 6.92
N GLY A 94 5.11 -3.80 7.65
CA GLY A 94 4.12 -4.75 8.16
C GLY A 94 4.42 -5.24 9.57
N ARG A 95 3.56 -6.13 10.06
CA ARG A 95 3.69 -6.81 11.35
C ARG A 95 4.81 -7.86 11.32
N GLU A 96 5.35 -8.14 12.51
CA GLU A 96 6.20 -9.32 12.70
C GLU A 96 5.39 -10.61 12.50
N ALA A 97 6.12 -11.69 12.21
CA ALA A 97 5.55 -13.02 12.24
C ALA A 97 4.93 -13.29 13.62
N GLY A 98 3.66 -13.65 13.63
CA GLY A 98 2.93 -13.99 14.84
C GLY A 98 2.78 -15.50 15.04
N PHE A 99 1.94 -15.86 16.01
CA PHE A 99 1.52 -17.24 16.24
C PHE A 99 0.95 -17.88 14.96
N LYS A 100 1.23 -19.16 14.75
CA LYS A 100 0.64 -19.98 13.68
C LYS A 100 0.07 -21.28 14.25
N ASP A 101 -0.94 -21.82 13.59
CA ASP A 101 -1.45 -23.17 13.82
C ASP A 101 -1.50 -23.96 12.51
N ASP A 102 -1.90 -25.22 12.60
CA ASP A 102 -2.00 -26.13 11.44
C ASP A 102 -3.41 -26.10 10.81
N ILE A 103 -4.24 -25.09 11.11
CA ILE A 103 -5.65 -25.03 10.69
C ILE A 103 -5.94 -23.77 9.86
N LEU A 104 -5.88 -22.57 10.46
CA LEU A 104 -6.31 -21.30 9.85
C LEU A 104 -5.41 -20.11 10.14
N ILE A 105 -4.50 -20.21 11.11
CA ILE A 105 -3.71 -19.08 11.57
C ILE A 105 -2.31 -19.17 10.97
N CYS A 106 -2.00 -18.22 10.10
CA CYS A 106 -0.71 -18.14 9.42
C CYS A 106 0.25 -17.23 10.19
N ALA A 107 1.55 -17.52 10.17
CA ALA A 107 2.54 -16.73 10.91
C ALA A 107 2.61 -15.30 10.35
N ASP A 108 2.64 -15.16 9.03
CA ASP A 108 2.48 -13.87 8.37
C ASP A 108 1.04 -13.38 8.54
N LYS A 109 0.90 -12.15 9.05
CA LYS A 109 -0.41 -11.53 9.31
C LYS A 109 -0.85 -10.62 8.19
N ALA A 110 -0.02 -10.44 7.17
CA ALA A 110 -0.34 -9.58 6.04
C ALA A 110 -1.17 -10.33 4.99
N PRO A 111 -2.27 -9.74 4.48
CA PRO A 111 -3.13 -10.40 3.50
C PRO A 111 -2.49 -10.53 2.12
N ASN A 112 -1.46 -9.73 1.81
CA ASN A 112 -0.95 -9.55 0.45
C ASN A 112 0.58 -9.57 0.33
N ARG A 113 1.31 -10.25 1.22
CA ARG A 113 2.78 -10.32 1.09
C ARG A 113 3.22 -10.97 -0.22
N ALA A 114 2.56 -12.04 -0.64
CA ALA A 114 2.85 -12.71 -1.90
C ALA A 114 2.59 -11.78 -3.11
N GLY A 115 1.50 -10.99 -3.07
CA GLY A 115 1.20 -10.02 -4.12
C GLY A 115 2.20 -8.88 -4.20
N LEU A 116 2.57 -8.30 -3.05
CA LEU A 116 3.63 -7.29 -3.00
C LEU A 116 4.96 -7.82 -3.57
N ALA A 117 5.34 -9.06 -3.23
CA ALA A 117 6.54 -9.69 -3.77
C ALA A 117 6.45 -9.91 -5.29
N LEU A 118 5.28 -10.31 -5.79
CA LEU A 118 5.03 -10.43 -7.23
C LEU A 118 5.18 -9.08 -7.94
N VAL A 119 4.59 -8.01 -7.41
CA VAL A 119 4.69 -6.66 -8.00
C VAL A 119 6.14 -6.16 -8.03
N LEU A 120 6.88 -6.32 -6.93
CA LEU A 120 8.30 -5.97 -6.85
C LEU A 120 9.12 -6.71 -7.92
N LYS A 121 8.94 -8.03 -8.03
CA LYS A 121 9.60 -8.86 -9.04
C LYS A 121 9.27 -8.40 -10.45
N THR A 122 8.00 -8.15 -10.75
CA THR A 122 7.53 -7.72 -12.08
C THR A 122 8.12 -6.36 -12.47
N LEU A 123 8.27 -5.45 -11.53
CA LEU A 123 8.86 -4.13 -11.76
C LEU A 123 10.39 -4.11 -11.66
N GLY A 124 11.04 -5.27 -11.45
CA GLY A 124 12.49 -5.39 -11.35
C GLY A 124 13.08 -4.67 -10.13
N VAL A 125 12.31 -4.57 -9.05
CA VAL A 125 12.70 -3.87 -7.82
C VAL A 125 13.00 -4.89 -6.73
N GLU A 126 14.18 -4.75 -6.11
CA GLU A 126 14.57 -5.51 -4.94
C GLU A 126 14.34 -4.67 -3.67
N ALA A 127 13.57 -5.23 -2.73
CA ALA A 127 13.39 -4.61 -1.41
C ALA A 127 14.54 -5.02 -0.49
N VAL A 128 15.11 -4.05 0.23
CA VAL A 128 16.15 -4.30 1.24
C VAL A 128 15.50 -4.44 2.64
N PRO A 129 16.18 -5.08 3.60
CA PRO A 129 15.69 -5.13 4.98
C PRO A 129 15.43 -3.72 5.53
N LEU A 130 14.30 -3.51 6.19
CA LEU A 130 13.91 -2.20 6.71
C LEU A 130 14.97 -1.60 7.65
N SER A 131 15.56 -2.42 8.52
CA SER A 131 16.66 -2.00 9.40
C SER A 131 17.88 -1.49 8.63
N ALA A 132 18.26 -2.16 7.53
CA ALA A 132 19.38 -1.74 6.68
C ALA A 132 19.06 -0.45 5.91
N ALA A 133 17.81 -0.27 5.49
CA ALA A 133 17.36 0.96 4.84
C ALA A 133 17.41 2.16 5.80
N LEU A 134 16.94 1.96 7.04
CA LEU A 134 16.92 2.98 8.09
C LEU A 134 18.33 3.36 8.57
N ALA A 135 19.24 2.39 8.66
CA ALA A 135 20.65 2.64 8.97
C ALA A 135 21.33 3.55 7.92
N GLY A 136 20.77 3.63 6.71
CA GLY A 136 21.22 4.55 5.67
C GLY A 136 20.85 6.02 5.92
N SER A 137 20.15 6.37 7.00
CA SER A 137 19.71 7.74 7.32
C SER A 137 19.05 8.44 6.12
N PRO A 138 17.87 7.96 5.68
CA PRO A 138 17.16 8.53 4.55
C PRO A 138 16.79 10.00 4.80
N GLN A 139 16.91 10.81 3.76
CA GLN A 139 16.58 12.24 3.78
C GLN A 139 15.13 12.49 3.36
N ALA A 140 14.55 11.58 2.56
CA ALA A 140 13.12 11.55 2.28
C ALA A 140 12.56 10.15 2.58
N ILE A 141 11.41 10.06 3.24
CA ILE A 141 10.78 8.80 3.62
C ILE A 141 9.31 8.81 3.19
N TYR A 142 8.89 7.75 2.50
CA TYR A 142 7.50 7.48 2.16
C TYR A 142 7.08 6.21 2.87
N ILE A 143 5.99 6.24 3.62
CA ILE A 143 5.48 5.10 4.36
C ILE A 143 4.04 4.85 3.95
N PHE A 144 3.74 3.63 3.57
CA PHE A 144 2.40 3.20 3.22
C PHE A 144 1.88 2.23 4.27
N GLY A 145 0.69 2.51 4.80
CA GLY A 145 0.04 1.72 5.84
C GLY A 145 0.29 2.24 7.26
N ASP A 146 -0.52 1.73 8.18
CA ASP A 146 -0.51 2.08 9.61
C ASP A 146 -0.03 0.94 10.53
N ASP A 147 0.25 -0.24 9.97
CA ASP A 147 0.49 -1.46 10.74
C ASP A 147 1.94 -1.94 10.57
N HIS A 148 2.87 -1.27 11.26
CA HIS A 148 4.31 -1.52 11.17
C HIS A 148 4.90 -1.89 12.53
N HIS A 149 5.56 -3.04 12.64
CA HIS A 149 6.17 -3.47 13.92
C HIS A 149 7.33 -2.58 14.41
N LEU A 150 8.00 -1.86 13.50
CA LEU A 150 9.06 -0.89 13.82
C LEU A 150 8.53 0.56 13.82
N GLU A 151 7.27 0.78 14.19
CA GLU A 151 6.63 2.11 14.19
C GLU A 151 7.50 3.18 14.88
N ASP A 152 7.96 2.92 16.10
CA ASP A 152 8.80 3.88 16.85
C ASP A 152 10.10 4.22 16.13
N VAL A 153 10.70 3.25 15.43
CA VAL A 153 11.94 3.47 14.66
C VAL A 153 11.66 4.28 13.39
N LEU A 154 10.53 4.03 12.74
CA LEU A 154 10.06 4.81 11.59
C LEU A 154 9.77 6.25 11.99
N VAL A 155 9.04 6.48 13.10
CA VAL A 155 8.78 7.81 13.67
C VAL A 155 10.08 8.55 13.93
N LYS A 156 11.05 7.91 14.60
CA LYS A 156 12.36 8.51 14.87
C LYS A 156 13.13 8.83 13.59
N ALA A 157 13.04 8.00 12.56
CA ALA A 157 13.68 8.26 11.28
C ALA A 157 13.05 9.44 10.54
N MET A 158 11.73 9.64 10.65
CA MET A 158 11.03 10.78 10.05
C MET A 158 11.43 12.11 10.67
N ASP A 159 11.69 12.16 11.98
CA ASP A 159 12.16 13.37 12.69
C ASP A 159 13.50 13.90 12.15
N GLY A 160 14.38 13.00 11.70
CA GLY A 160 15.66 13.34 11.09
C GLY A 160 15.61 13.57 9.57
N ALA A 161 14.48 13.28 8.91
CA ALA A 161 14.34 13.40 7.47
C ALA A 161 13.95 14.83 7.07
N GLN A 162 14.42 15.29 5.91
CA GLN A 162 13.98 16.55 5.30
C GLN A 162 12.50 16.49 4.89
N LEU A 163 12.04 15.31 4.46
CA LEU A 163 10.68 15.08 4.00
C LEU A 163 10.20 13.71 4.49
N SER A 164 9.04 13.67 5.15
CA SER A 164 8.34 12.42 5.45
C SER A 164 6.89 12.47 4.99
N VAL A 165 6.45 11.40 4.33
CA VAL A 165 5.12 11.27 3.76
C VAL A 165 4.51 9.95 4.20
N VAL A 166 3.34 9.99 4.81
CA VAL A 166 2.60 8.81 5.28
C VAL A 166 1.27 8.72 4.56
N PHE A 167 0.95 7.54 4.02
CA PHE A 167 -0.36 7.19 3.50
C PHE A 167 -0.99 6.19 4.46
N SER A 168 -2.00 6.62 5.22
CA SER A 168 -2.54 5.87 6.35
C SER A 168 -4.05 5.99 6.44
N ALA A 169 -4.72 4.89 6.82
CA ALA A 169 -6.14 4.93 7.14
C ALA A 169 -6.39 5.44 8.56
N LYS A 170 -5.38 5.37 9.43
CA LYS A 170 -5.42 5.74 10.85
C LYS A 170 -4.70 7.03 11.16
N ASP A 171 -5.23 7.77 12.12
CA ASP A 171 -4.60 8.94 12.73
C ASP A 171 -3.65 8.54 13.88
N GLY A 172 -2.70 7.65 13.55
CA GLY A 172 -1.75 7.06 14.49
C GLY A 172 -0.40 7.78 14.58
N PRO A 173 0.57 7.21 15.32
CA PRO A 173 1.89 7.79 15.52
C PRO A 173 2.62 8.15 14.22
N LEU A 174 2.55 7.30 13.18
CA LEU A 174 3.14 7.60 11.88
C LEU A 174 2.53 8.84 11.24
N ALA A 175 1.20 8.91 11.15
CA ALA A 175 0.49 10.04 10.54
C ALA A 175 0.73 11.36 11.31
N ASN A 176 0.84 11.28 12.64
CA ASN A 176 1.08 12.45 13.49
C ASN A 176 2.52 12.98 13.41
N ALA A 177 3.50 12.11 13.15
CA ALA A 177 4.91 12.49 13.07
C ALA A 177 5.35 12.96 11.67
N ALA A 178 4.59 12.65 10.62
CA ALA A 178 4.99 12.94 9.24
C ALA A 178 4.88 14.43 8.86
N SER A 179 5.76 14.89 7.96
CA SER A 179 5.63 16.21 7.31
C SER A 179 4.34 16.29 6.51
N PHE A 180 3.93 15.19 5.87
CA PHE A 180 2.63 15.06 5.21
C PHE A 180 1.99 13.73 5.56
N ALA A 181 0.70 13.74 5.87
CA ALA A 181 -0.10 12.52 6.01
C ALA A 181 -1.34 12.59 5.13
N PHE A 182 -1.61 11.52 4.38
CA PHE A 182 -2.74 11.43 3.46
C PHE A 182 -3.71 10.34 3.92
N PRO A 183 -5.01 10.66 4.08
CA PRO A 183 -6.02 9.70 4.53
C PRO A 183 -6.30 8.67 3.45
N THR A 184 -5.99 7.42 3.74
CA THR A 184 -6.31 6.31 2.83
C THR A 184 -7.61 5.63 3.22
N MET A 185 -8.26 5.03 2.23
CA MET A 185 -9.35 4.11 2.47
C MET A 185 -8.86 2.88 3.26
N SER A 186 -9.74 2.31 4.08
CA SER A 186 -9.49 1.07 4.80
C SER A 186 -9.66 -0.15 3.88
N PRO A 187 -9.22 -1.36 4.29
CA PRO A 187 -9.47 -2.58 3.53
C PRO A 187 -10.95 -2.90 3.24
N TYR A 188 -11.88 -2.26 3.94
CA TYR A 188 -13.33 -2.42 3.76
C TYR A 188 -13.95 -1.37 2.82
N GLU A 189 -13.15 -0.42 2.37
CA GLU A 189 -13.57 0.72 1.51
C GLU A 189 -12.90 0.69 0.14
N ILE A 190 -11.87 -0.15 -0.04
CA ILE A 190 -11.08 -0.23 -1.28
C ILE A 190 -11.58 -1.31 -2.24
N ASP A 191 -11.29 -1.08 -3.51
CA ASP A 191 -11.35 -2.07 -4.59
C ASP A 191 -9.93 -2.37 -5.08
N GLY A 192 -9.69 -3.59 -5.56
CA GLY A 192 -8.37 -4.00 -6.05
C GLY A 192 -8.11 -5.47 -5.80
N THR A 193 -6.84 -5.87 -5.80
CA THR A 193 -6.47 -7.28 -5.69
C THR A 193 -5.45 -7.57 -4.61
N TRP A 194 -5.59 -8.76 -4.03
CA TRP A 194 -4.62 -9.40 -3.16
C TRP A 194 -4.28 -10.78 -3.67
N LEU A 195 -3.04 -11.20 -3.50
CA LEU A 195 -2.55 -12.54 -3.69
C LEU A 195 -2.16 -13.10 -2.32
N ASN A 196 -2.90 -14.12 -1.88
CA ASN A 196 -2.64 -14.76 -0.60
C ASN A 196 -1.45 -15.73 -0.67
N GLU A 197 -1.08 -16.30 0.49
CA GLU A 197 0.06 -17.23 0.60
C GLU A 197 -0.11 -18.54 -0.19
N PHE A 198 -1.35 -18.92 -0.50
CA PHE A 198 -1.65 -20.10 -1.31
C PHE A 198 -1.56 -19.83 -2.82
N GLY A 199 -1.13 -18.62 -3.22
CA GLY A 199 -1.05 -18.23 -4.62
C GLY A 199 -2.40 -17.95 -5.27
N ILE A 200 -3.45 -17.69 -4.48
CA ILE A 200 -4.78 -17.35 -5.00
C ILE A 200 -4.94 -15.83 -5.08
N LEU A 201 -5.04 -15.31 -6.30
CA LEU A 201 -5.36 -13.92 -6.60
C LEU A 201 -6.87 -13.69 -6.40
N GLN A 202 -7.24 -12.77 -5.52
CA GLN A 202 -8.62 -12.44 -5.18
C GLN A 202 -8.85 -10.94 -5.24
N ARG A 203 -10.06 -10.54 -5.65
CA ARG A 203 -10.50 -9.14 -5.60
C ARG A 203 -11.04 -8.79 -4.21
N VAL A 204 -10.46 -7.76 -3.59
CA VAL A 204 -11.07 -7.06 -2.45
C VAL A 204 -12.09 -6.07 -3.01
N ARG A 205 -13.28 -6.01 -2.40
CA ARG A 205 -14.38 -5.17 -2.88
C ARG A 205 -14.82 -4.22 -1.77
N PRO A 206 -15.21 -2.98 -2.12
CA PRO A 206 -15.69 -2.02 -1.14
C PRO A 206 -17.01 -2.52 -0.54
N ALA A 207 -17.07 -2.56 0.79
CA ALA A 207 -18.28 -2.80 1.56
C ALA A 207 -18.86 -1.50 2.13
N LEU A 208 -18.01 -0.49 2.31
CA LEU A 208 -18.34 0.82 2.88
C LEU A 208 -17.82 1.93 1.97
N THR A 209 -18.42 3.11 2.11
CA THR A 209 -17.94 4.35 1.49
C THR A 209 -17.55 5.32 2.61
N PRO A 210 -16.31 5.87 2.62
CA PRO A 210 -15.93 6.83 3.63
C PRO A 210 -16.76 8.12 3.53
N THR A 211 -17.03 8.77 4.65
CA THR A 211 -17.82 10.02 4.71
C THR A 211 -16.98 11.29 4.60
N TRP A 212 -15.66 11.16 4.47
CA TRP A 212 -14.67 12.22 4.26
C TRP A 212 -13.79 11.88 3.06
N ASP A 213 -12.87 12.78 2.69
CA ASP A 213 -11.98 12.61 1.53
C ASP A 213 -10.82 11.63 1.82
N ALA A 214 -11.16 10.39 2.18
CA ALA A 214 -10.24 9.27 2.12
C ALA A 214 -10.25 8.68 0.72
N ARG A 215 -9.05 8.41 0.17
CA ARG A 215 -8.87 7.90 -1.20
C ARG A 215 -8.07 6.60 -1.17
N PRO A 216 -8.19 5.72 -2.18
CA PRO A 216 -7.22 4.66 -2.34
C PRO A 216 -5.83 5.26 -2.65
N ILE A 217 -4.76 4.51 -2.38
CA ILE A 217 -3.38 5.02 -2.40
C ILE A 217 -2.99 5.49 -3.80
N GLU A 218 -3.29 4.69 -4.82
CA GLU A 218 -3.09 4.98 -6.23
C GLU A 218 -3.73 6.31 -6.65
N LYS A 219 -4.83 6.71 -6.03
CA LYS A 219 -5.49 7.99 -6.33
C LYS A 219 -4.77 9.19 -5.75
N TRP A 220 -4.18 9.05 -4.57
CA TRP A 220 -3.25 10.06 -4.06
C TRP A 220 -2.01 10.18 -4.95
N LEU A 221 -1.47 9.04 -5.36
CA LEU A 221 -0.27 8.98 -6.18
C LEU A 221 -0.51 9.52 -7.60
N GLY A 222 -1.63 9.19 -8.24
CA GLY A 222 -1.99 9.73 -9.56
C GLY A 222 -2.21 11.24 -9.55
N ALA A 223 -2.80 11.78 -8.48
CA ALA A 223 -2.93 13.22 -8.30
C ALA A 223 -1.57 13.91 -8.07
N LEU A 224 -0.65 13.24 -7.37
CA LEU A 224 0.73 13.70 -7.22
C LEU A 224 1.49 13.69 -8.55
N THR A 225 1.41 12.60 -9.32
CA THR A 225 2.12 12.47 -10.59
C THR A 225 1.62 13.47 -11.62
N THR A 226 0.29 13.63 -11.76
CA THR A 226 -0.32 14.61 -12.68
C THR A 226 0.23 16.02 -12.48
N ARG A 227 0.65 16.35 -11.26
CA ARG A 227 1.14 17.69 -10.92
C ARG A 227 2.65 17.86 -11.09
N LEU A 228 3.43 16.78 -11.11
CA LEU A 228 4.89 16.83 -10.91
C LEU A 228 5.71 16.00 -11.88
N LEU A 229 5.18 14.85 -12.28
CA LEU A 229 5.87 13.90 -13.13
C LEU A 229 5.19 14.05 -14.48
N ASP A 230 5.94 14.28 -15.55
CA ASP A 230 5.43 14.45 -16.93
C ASP A 230 4.77 13.17 -17.49
N GLU A 231 4.26 12.29 -16.62
CA GLU A 231 3.66 11.00 -16.89
C GLU A 231 2.51 10.77 -15.89
N GLN A 232 1.36 10.40 -16.43
CA GLN A 232 0.18 10.09 -15.63
C GLN A 232 0.18 8.60 -15.28
N ILE A 233 0.28 8.28 -13.98
CA ILE A 233 -0.01 6.94 -13.49
C ILE A 233 -1.53 6.83 -13.34
N ALA A 234 -2.10 5.73 -13.86
CA ALA A 234 -3.52 5.46 -13.70
C ALA A 234 -3.89 5.47 -12.21
N ASP A 235 -5.01 6.11 -11.90
CA ASP A 235 -5.49 6.32 -10.53
C ASP A 235 -6.74 5.50 -10.20
N ASP A 236 -7.16 4.66 -11.15
CA ASP A 236 -8.24 3.69 -11.06
C ASP A 236 -7.70 2.26 -10.87
N PRO A 237 -8.21 1.49 -9.89
CA PRO A 237 -7.76 0.12 -9.65
C PRO A 237 -7.95 -0.81 -10.85
N ALA A 238 -9.05 -0.69 -11.62
CA ALA A 238 -9.29 -1.59 -12.74
C ALA A 238 -8.32 -1.32 -13.90
N GLU A 239 -8.03 -0.05 -14.18
CA GLU A 239 -7.01 0.33 -15.17
C GLU A 239 -5.60 -0.12 -14.75
N LEU A 240 -5.25 0.09 -13.47
CA LEU A 240 -3.98 -0.38 -12.91
C LEU A 240 -3.88 -1.89 -12.92
N PHE A 241 -4.96 -2.60 -12.63
CA PHE A 241 -5.02 -4.06 -12.70
C PHE A 241 -4.70 -4.55 -14.10
N VAL A 242 -5.36 -4.00 -15.14
CA VAL A 242 -5.08 -4.38 -16.53
C VAL A 242 -3.62 -4.09 -16.90
N THR A 243 -3.09 -2.95 -16.48
CA THR A 243 -1.69 -2.54 -16.72
C THR A 243 -0.69 -3.49 -16.04
N ALA A 244 -0.91 -3.78 -14.75
CA ALA A 244 -0.06 -4.65 -13.96
C ALA A 244 -0.11 -6.09 -14.48
N MET A 245 -1.32 -6.60 -14.76
CA MET A 245 -1.55 -7.95 -15.27
C MET A 245 -0.90 -8.18 -16.64
N SER A 246 -0.96 -7.19 -17.52
CA SER A 246 -0.29 -7.25 -18.83
C SER A 246 1.25 -7.33 -18.72
N SER A 247 1.79 -7.02 -17.54
CA SER A 247 3.24 -7.08 -17.27
C SER A 247 3.66 -8.38 -16.55
N VAL A 248 2.71 -9.20 -16.11
CA VAL A 248 2.99 -10.44 -15.38
C VAL A 248 2.96 -11.63 -16.36
N ASN A 249 4.13 -12.09 -16.79
CA ASN A 249 4.26 -13.25 -17.70
C ASN A 249 3.55 -14.52 -17.19
N ALA A 250 3.36 -14.69 -15.88
CA ALA A 250 2.65 -15.84 -15.31
C ALA A 250 1.15 -15.91 -15.69
N LEU A 251 0.62 -14.83 -16.26
CA LEU A 251 -0.78 -14.66 -16.63
C LEU A 251 -0.97 -14.46 -18.14
N ASP A 252 0.11 -14.50 -18.92
CA ASP A 252 0.07 -14.48 -20.39
C ASP A 252 -0.85 -15.58 -20.93
N GLY A 253 -1.82 -15.19 -21.75
CA GLY A 253 -2.80 -16.11 -22.33
C GLY A 253 -4.01 -16.44 -21.45
N THR A 254 -4.12 -15.87 -20.24
CA THR A 254 -5.36 -15.96 -19.45
C THR A 254 -6.38 -14.90 -19.89
N PRO A 255 -7.71 -15.19 -19.92
CA PRO A 255 -8.74 -14.22 -20.33
C PRO A 255 -8.84 -12.94 -19.47
N LEU A 256 -8.07 -12.86 -18.38
CA LEU A 256 -8.16 -11.83 -17.34
C LEU A 256 -7.90 -10.41 -17.81
N ALA A 257 -6.98 -10.23 -18.77
CA ALA A 257 -6.69 -8.90 -19.30
C ALA A 257 -7.92 -8.25 -19.97
N ALA A 258 -8.83 -9.06 -20.55
CA ALA A 258 -10.02 -8.57 -21.24
C ALA A 258 -11.23 -8.38 -20.30
N SER A 259 -11.34 -9.20 -19.25
CA SER A 259 -12.46 -9.16 -18.30
C SER A 259 -12.24 -8.25 -17.08
N GLY A 260 -11.04 -7.66 -16.96
CA GLY A 260 -10.66 -6.80 -15.84
C GLY A 260 -10.83 -7.50 -14.48
N LEU A 261 -11.09 -6.70 -13.44
CA LEU A 261 -11.29 -7.18 -12.06
C LEU A 261 -12.47 -8.15 -11.91
N ASP A 262 -13.51 -8.05 -12.74
CA ASP A 262 -14.66 -8.97 -12.70
C ASP A 262 -14.31 -10.38 -13.17
N GLY A 263 -13.27 -10.49 -14.02
CA GLY A 263 -12.72 -11.76 -14.49
C GLY A 263 -12.15 -12.68 -13.41
N ILE A 264 -11.87 -12.14 -12.22
CA ILE A 264 -11.31 -12.90 -11.10
C ILE A 264 -12.32 -13.91 -10.53
N GLY A 265 -13.61 -13.65 -10.74
CA GLY A 265 -14.68 -14.49 -10.21
C GLY A 265 -14.77 -14.46 -8.67
N PRO A 266 -15.64 -15.30 -8.09
CA PRO A 266 -15.89 -15.31 -6.65
C PRO A 266 -14.79 -16.01 -5.84
N PHE A 267 -14.14 -17.02 -6.40
CA PHE A 267 -13.14 -17.83 -5.69
C PHE A 267 -11.70 -17.36 -5.89
N GLY A 268 -11.47 -16.43 -6.82
CA GLY A 268 -10.13 -16.03 -7.22
C GLY A 268 -9.53 -16.96 -8.26
N ILE A 269 -8.27 -16.70 -8.59
CA ILE A 269 -7.50 -17.43 -9.59
C ILE A 269 -6.21 -17.90 -8.96
N ALA A 270 -5.92 -19.20 -9.09
CA ALA A 270 -4.62 -19.74 -8.73
C ALA A 270 -3.57 -19.29 -9.76
N LEU A 271 -2.56 -18.55 -9.29
CA LEU A 271 -1.37 -18.22 -10.06
C LEU A 271 -0.40 -19.40 -9.94
N LYS A 272 0.07 -19.91 -11.10
CA LYS A 272 1.06 -20.99 -11.18
C LYS A 272 2.48 -20.44 -11.13
#